data_AF-A0A8J7AX36-F1
#
_entry.id   AF-A0A8J7AX36-F1
#
_cell.length_a   1.000
_cell.length_b   1.000
_cell.length_c   1.000
_cell.angle_alpha   90.00
_cell.angle_beta   90.00
_cell.angle_gamma   90.00
#
_symmetry.space_group_name_H-M   'P 1'
#
loop_
_entity.id
_entity.type
_entity.pdbx_description
1 polymer ?
#
loop_
_entity_poly.entity_id
_entity_poly.type
_entity_poly.pdbx_seq_one_letter_code
_entity_poly.pdbx_strand_id
1 'polypeptide(L)'
;MSEFNKKNKTMTDDSSSKSDYSHLTKEQCLELVSSLFQRERSDRIEKATEAFKKIHPNASKEMIHTLVFHVFVDGTRAALDWLAGAEILLREQDDTELYGHTIHLLYHLYNWYQFKKLAPLETEKIPGILKEMKEAVANNDLEWVQNSIEELEGIYEGEWDAENYT
;
A
#
# COMPACT_ATOMS: atom_id res chain seq x y z
N MET A 1 13.63 -42.71 27.12
CA MET A 1 13.09 -41.33 26.99
C MET A 1 14.28 -40.40 27.14
N SER A 2 14.62 -39.47 26.26
CA SER A 2 14.06 -39.01 25.00
C SER A 2 15.23 -38.27 24.32
N GLU A 3 15.48 -38.55 23.05
CA GLU A 3 16.44 -37.83 22.22
C GLU A 3 15.91 -36.42 21.93
N PHE A 4 16.57 -35.36 22.40
CA PHE A 4 16.35 -34.02 21.85
C PHE A 4 17.65 -33.23 21.88
N ASN A 5 18.52 -33.51 20.91
CA ASN A 5 19.55 -32.57 20.53
C ASN A 5 19.87 -32.74 19.04
N LYS A 6 19.24 -31.91 18.20
CA LYS A 6 19.80 -31.48 16.91
C LYS A 6 18.94 -30.41 16.24
N LYS A 7 19.65 -29.37 15.82
CA LYS A 7 19.32 -28.34 14.81
C LYS A 7 18.52 -27.13 15.29
N ASN A 8 19.25 -26.20 15.89
CA ASN A 8 19.09 -24.79 15.56
C ASN A 8 19.28 -24.62 14.05
N LYS A 9 18.19 -24.51 13.32
CA LYS A 9 18.18 -23.96 11.97
C LYS A 9 17.68 -22.53 12.13
N THR A 10 18.60 -21.59 12.07
CA THR A 10 18.31 -20.18 11.81
C THR A 10 17.41 -20.12 10.59
N MET A 11 16.12 -19.82 10.81
CA MET A 11 15.22 -19.34 9.78
C MET A 11 15.63 -17.91 9.51
N THR A 12 16.57 -17.72 8.58
CA THR A 12 16.59 -16.51 7.78
C THR A 12 15.28 -16.54 6.99
N ASP A 13 14.31 -15.77 7.48
CA ASP A 13 13.02 -15.59 6.84
C ASP A 13 13.25 -14.74 5.59
N ASP A 14 13.61 -15.40 4.50
CA ASP A 14 13.75 -14.83 3.16
C ASP A 14 12.35 -14.67 2.55
N SER A 15 11.47 -13.97 3.25
CA SER A 15 10.08 -13.71 2.85
C SER A 15 9.92 -12.44 2.00
N SER A 16 11.04 -11.94 1.46
CA SER A 16 11.01 -11.13 0.24
C SER A 16 10.74 -12.06 -0.94
N SER A 17 9.48 -12.51 -1.04
CA SER A 17 8.90 -12.91 -2.32
C SER A 17 8.96 -11.69 -3.23
N LYS A 18 10.13 -11.46 -3.84
CA LYS A 18 10.33 -10.51 -4.93
C LYS A 18 9.58 -11.07 -6.12
N SER A 19 8.28 -10.85 -6.12
CA SER A 19 7.50 -10.69 -7.35
C SER A 19 7.99 -9.41 -8.04
N ASP A 20 9.25 -9.43 -8.48
CA ASP A 20 9.76 -8.44 -9.39
C ASP A 20 9.31 -8.86 -10.80
N TYR A 21 8.76 -7.90 -11.54
CA TYR A 21 8.41 -8.09 -12.95
C TYR A 21 9.68 -8.25 -13.83
N SER A 22 10.87 -8.28 -13.24
CA SER A 22 12.18 -8.52 -13.86
C SER A 22 12.30 -9.80 -14.71
N HIS A 23 11.39 -10.75 -14.55
CA HIS A 23 11.33 -11.96 -15.38
C HIS A 23 10.65 -11.74 -16.74
N LEU A 24 9.96 -10.61 -16.92
CA LEU A 24 9.30 -10.24 -18.17
C LEU A 24 10.24 -9.47 -19.09
N THR A 25 10.12 -9.68 -20.39
CA THR A 25 10.77 -8.81 -21.38
C THR A 25 10.08 -7.44 -21.43
N LYS A 26 10.74 -6.44 -22.02
CA LYS A 26 10.16 -5.11 -22.23
C LYS A 26 8.85 -5.20 -23.00
N GLU A 27 8.79 -6.05 -24.04
CA GLU A 27 7.61 -6.25 -24.89
C GLU A 27 6.47 -6.86 -24.08
N GLN A 28 6.74 -7.84 -23.23
CA GLN A 28 5.75 -8.45 -22.34
C GLN A 28 5.21 -7.42 -21.33
N CYS A 29 6.07 -6.60 -20.75
CA CYS A 29 5.64 -5.50 -19.87
C CYS A 29 4.73 -4.51 -20.62
N LEU A 30 5.11 -4.10 -21.83
CA LEU A 30 4.30 -3.19 -22.64
C LEU A 30 2.96 -3.80 -23.06
N GLU A 31 2.91 -5.10 -23.34
CA GLU A 31 1.67 -5.83 -23.63
C GLU A 31 0.73 -5.81 -22.42
N LEU A 32 1.24 -6.11 -21.22
CA LEU A 32 0.46 -6.06 -19.99
C LEU A 32 -0.08 -4.65 -19.71
N VAL A 33 0.79 -3.64 -19.80
CA VAL A 33 0.41 -2.22 -19.62
C VAL A 33 -0.64 -1.83 -20.66
N SER A 34 -0.47 -2.20 -21.93
CA SER A 34 -1.45 -1.91 -22.99
C SER A 34 -2.80 -2.56 -22.70
N SER A 35 -2.80 -3.82 -22.24
CA SER A 35 -4.03 -4.53 -21.87
C SER A 35 -4.81 -3.84 -20.76
N LEU A 36 -4.13 -3.12 -19.85
CA LEU A 36 -4.77 -2.36 -18.77
C LEU A 36 -5.60 -1.19 -19.30
N PHE A 37 -5.13 -0.54 -20.36
CA PHE A 37 -5.79 0.61 -20.98
C PHE A 37 -6.83 0.23 -22.04
N GLN A 38 -6.72 -0.96 -22.62
CA GLN A 38 -7.71 -1.51 -23.55
C GLN A 38 -8.97 -2.04 -22.87
N ARG A 39 -8.93 -2.28 -21.55
CA ARG A 39 -10.11 -2.65 -20.76
C ARG A 39 -11.06 -1.47 -20.63
N GLU A 40 -12.35 -1.77 -20.71
CA GLU A 40 -13.39 -0.83 -20.30
C GLU A 40 -13.15 -0.34 -18.87
N ARG A 41 -13.36 0.95 -18.64
CA ARG A 41 -13.08 1.58 -17.34
C ARG A 41 -13.86 0.91 -16.21
N SER A 42 -15.12 0.55 -16.46
CA SER A 42 -15.97 -0.16 -15.50
C SER A 42 -15.39 -1.53 -15.12
N ASP A 43 -15.02 -2.35 -16.11
CA ASP A 43 -14.38 -3.68 -15.90
C ASP A 43 -13.09 -3.55 -15.09
N ARG A 44 -12.26 -2.55 -15.40
CA ARG A 44 -11.01 -2.30 -14.67
C ARG A 44 -11.26 -1.96 -13.21
N ILE A 45 -12.21 -1.07 -12.92
CA ILE A 45 -12.56 -0.66 -11.56
C ILE A 45 -13.12 -1.84 -10.75
N GLU A 46 -14.02 -2.61 -11.36
CA GLU A 46 -14.63 -3.79 -10.73
C GLU A 46 -13.56 -4.83 -10.35
N LYS A 47 -12.73 -5.24 -11.32
CA LYS A 47 -11.67 -6.23 -11.08
C LYS A 47 -10.62 -5.74 -10.08
N ALA A 48 -10.26 -4.46 -10.13
CA ALA A 48 -9.35 -3.87 -9.16
C ALA A 48 -9.94 -3.89 -7.74
N THR A 49 -11.24 -3.58 -7.62
CA THR A 49 -11.96 -3.62 -6.34
C THR A 49 -11.97 -5.03 -5.77
N GLU A 50 -12.28 -6.04 -6.60
CA GLU A 50 -12.26 -7.45 -6.19
C GLU A 50 -10.86 -7.91 -5.78
N ALA A 51 -9.84 -7.56 -6.56
CA ALA A 51 -8.46 -7.90 -6.26
C ALA A 51 -8.01 -7.30 -4.91
N PHE A 52 -8.29 -6.01 -4.67
CA PHE A 52 -7.91 -5.38 -3.41
C PHE A 52 -8.70 -5.92 -2.22
N LYS A 53 -9.99 -6.23 -2.36
CA LYS A 53 -10.76 -6.89 -1.29
C LYS A 53 -10.19 -8.27 -0.94
N LYS A 54 -9.69 -9.00 -1.94
CA LYS A 54 -9.06 -10.31 -1.71
C LYS A 54 -7.74 -10.19 -0.96
N ILE A 55 -6.93 -9.16 -1.27
CA ILE A 55 -5.63 -8.93 -0.64
C ILE A 55 -5.80 -8.29 0.75
N HIS A 56 -6.81 -7.44 0.92
CA HIS A 56 -7.11 -6.70 2.14
C HIS A 56 -8.57 -6.94 2.58
N PRO A 57 -8.89 -8.14 3.10
CA PRO A 57 -10.26 -8.54 3.40
C PRO A 57 -10.95 -7.68 4.48
N ASN A 58 -10.16 -7.06 5.37
CA ASN A 58 -10.69 -6.21 6.45
C ASN A 58 -10.65 -4.72 6.11
N ALA A 59 -10.14 -4.31 4.95
CA ALA A 59 -10.12 -2.90 4.56
C ALA A 59 -11.54 -2.36 4.37
N SER A 60 -11.77 -1.12 4.80
CA SER A 60 -13.04 -0.43 4.61
C SER A 60 -13.36 -0.22 3.12
N LYS A 61 -14.63 0.04 2.79
CA LYS A 61 -15.02 0.33 1.39
C LYS A 61 -14.32 1.58 0.88
N GLU A 62 -14.14 2.56 1.75
CA GLU A 62 -13.53 3.86 1.49
C GLU A 62 -12.04 3.70 1.19
N MET A 63 -11.34 2.85 1.93
CA MET A 63 -9.95 2.48 1.63
C MET A 63 -9.80 1.80 0.27
N ILE A 64 -10.64 0.78 0.02
CA ILE A 64 -10.60 0.07 -1.26
C ILE A 64 -10.91 1.03 -2.41
N HIS A 65 -11.89 1.92 -2.24
CA HIS A 65 -12.20 2.95 -3.22
C HIS A 65 -11.01 3.87 -3.49
N THR A 66 -10.37 4.37 -2.43
CA THR A 66 -9.19 5.24 -2.49
C THR A 66 -8.05 4.55 -3.25
N LEU A 67 -7.79 3.29 -2.94
CA LEU A 67 -6.80 2.48 -3.64
C LEU A 67 -7.08 2.31 -5.12
N VAL A 68 -8.32 1.90 -5.46
CA VAL A 68 -8.72 1.72 -6.85
C VAL A 68 -8.59 3.04 -7.60
N PHE A 69 -8.95 4.15 -6.98
CA PHE A 69 -8.78 5.47 -7.57
C PHE A 69 -7.30 5.79 -7.85
N HIS A 70 -6.45 5.74 -6.82
CA HIS A 70 -5.05 6.14 -6.97
C HIS A 70 -4.20 5.16 -7.77
N VAL A 71 -4.59 3.89 -7.90
CA VAL A 71 -3.82 2.90 -8.67
C VAL A 71 -4.39 2.67 -10.06
N PHE A 72 -5.71 2.53 -10.20
CA PHE A 72 -6.34 2.02 -11.43
C PHE A 72 -7.25 3.02 -12.16
N VAL A 73 -7.63 4.13 -11.53
CA VAL A 73 -8.42 5.18 -12.18
C VAL A 73 -7.53 6.31 -12.67
N ASP A 74 -6.80 6.94 -11.75
CA ASP A 74 -6.07 8.18 -12.02
C ASP A 74 -4.55 7.97 -12.02
N GLY A 75 -4.00 7.13 -11.13
CA GLY A 75 -2.55 6.92 -11.09
C GLY A 75 -1.95 6.27 -12.34
N THR A 76 -2.67 5.34 -12.98
CA THR A 76 -2.25 4.79 -14.28
C THR A 76 -2.27 5.83 -15.38
N ARG A 77 -3.20 6.80 -15.31
CA ARG A 77 -3.21 7.93 -16.24
C ARG A 77 -2.05 8.89 -15.96
N ALA A 78 -1.82 9.24 -14.70
CA ALA A 78 -0.70 10.08 -14.29
C ALA A 78 0.65 9.49 -14.71
N ALA A 79 0.82 8.17 -14.61
CA ALA A 79 2.02 7.48 -15.08
C ALA A 79 2.19 7.58 -16.61
N LEU A 80 1.12 7.44 -17.39
CA LEU A 80 1.15 7.62 -18.84
C LEU A 80 1.46 9.06 -19.23
N ASP A 81 0.81 10.03 -18.59
CA ASP A 81 1.04 11.46 -18.88
C ASP A 81 2.49 11.85 -18.57
N TRP A 82 3.06 11.31 -17.49
CA TRP A 82 4.48 11.49 -17.19
C TRP A 82 5.41 10.87 -18.24
N LEU A 83 5.12 9.63 -18.70
CA LEU A 83 5.90 8.99 -19.78
C LEU A 83 5.78 9.76 -21.11
N ALA A 84 4.59 10.27 -21.42
CA ALA A 84 4.34 11.08 -22.62
C ALA A 84 5.10 12.40 -22.55
N GLY A 85 5.03 13.11 -21.41
CA GLY A 85 5.80 14.34 -21.18
C GLY A 85 7.31 14.11 -21.29
N ALA A 86 7.81 12.97 -20.79
CA ALA A 86 9.24 12.63 -20.93
C ALA A 86 9.66 12.47 -22.41
N GLU A 87 8.83 11.84 -23.24
CA GLU A 87 9.08 11.74 -24.68
C GLU A 87 8.96 13.10 -25.40
N ILE A 88 7.97 13.93 -25.03
CA ILE A 88 7.80 15.28 -25.57
C ILE A 88 9.02 16.14 -25.25
N LEU A 89 9.54 16.09 -24.02
CA LEU A 89 10.76 16.79 -23.62
C LEU A 89 11.95 16.44 -24.54
N LEU A 90 12.10 15.16 -24.91
CA LEU A 90 13.18 14.74 -25.81
C LEU A 90 13.04 15.30 -27.23
N ARG A 91 11.80 15.57 -27.67
CA ARG A 91 11.50 16.08 -29.02
C ARG A 91 11.54 17.60 -29.11
N GLU A 92 10.94 18.27 -28.14
CA GLU A 92 10.60 19.70 -28.21
C GLU A 92 11.49 20.56 -27.30
N GLN A 93 12.31 19.97 -26.43
CA GLN A 93 13.32 20.59 -25.54
C GLN A 93 12.85 21.69 -24.57
N ASP A 94 11.60 22.16 -24.67
CA ASP A 94 11.02 23.24 -23.85
C ASP A 94 9.76 22.82 -23.06
N ASP A 95 9.54 21.52 -22.86
CA ASP A 95 8.36 21.05 -22.12
C ASP A 95 8.47 21.33 -20.61
N THR A 96 7.80 22.41 -20.18
CA THR A 96 7.65 22.76 -18.76
C THR A 96 6.60 21.94 -18.01
N GLU A 97 5.76 21.17 -18.71
CA GLU A 97 4.64 20.41 -18.12
C GLU A 97 5.10 19.11 -17.45
N LEU A 98 6.27 18.57 -17.82
CA LEU A 98 6.82 17.35 -17.22
C LEU A 98 6.93 17.44 -15.69
N TYR A 99 7.25 18.63 -15.16
CA TYR A 99 7.28 18.84 -13.70
C TYR A 99 5.89 18.65 -13.07
N GLY A 100 4.84 19.20 -13.70
CA GLY A 100 3.46 19.01 -13.26
C GLY A 100 3.04 17.54 -13.27
N HIS A 101 3.35 16.81 -14.35
CA HIS A 101 3.09 15.37 -14.44
C HIS A 101 3.88 14.57 -13.40
N THR A 102 5.10 15.00 -13.07
CA THR A 102 5.92 14.37 -12.03
C THR A 102 5.25 14.50 -10.65
N ILE A 103 4.80 15.70 -10.29
CA ILE A 103 4.10 15.92 -9.01
C ILE A 103 2.80 15.14 -8.94
N HIS A 104 2.02 15.09 -10.04
CA HIS A 104 0.79 14.32 -10.10
C HIS A 104 1.04 12.81 -9.91
N LEU A 105 2.05 12.25 -10.58
CA LEU A 105 2.46 10.86 -10.38
C LEU A 105 2.91 10.59 -8.95
N LEU A 106 3.75 11.46 -8.38
CA LEU A 106 4.23 11.32 -7.00
C LEU A 106 3.09 11.33 -5.99
N TYR A 107 2.07 12.16 -6.19
CA TYR A 107 0.86 12.17 -5.37
C TYR A 107 0.18 10.79 -5.32
N HIS A 108 0.02 10.12 -6.47
CA HIS A 108 -0.58 8.78 -6.50
C HIS A 108 0.32 7.72 -5.86
N LEU A 109 1.62 7.76 -6.12
CA LEU A 109 2.58 6.82 -5.54
C LEU A 109 2.69 6.97 -4.02
N TYR A 110 2.64 8.21 -3.51
CA TYR A 110 2.62 8.49 -2.09
C TYR A 110 1.36 7.94 -1.41
N ASN A 111 0.18 8.15 -1.99
CA ASN A 111 -1.07 7.59 -1.44
C ASN A 111 -1.09 6.06 -1.47
N TRP A 112 -0.52 5.44 -2.51
CA TRP A 112 -0.31 3.99 -2.54
C TRP A 112 0.63 3.51 -1.42
N TYR A 113 1.77 4.19 -1.24
CA TYR A 113 2.72 3.88 -0.17
C TYR A 113 2.08 3.99 1.21
N GLN A 114 1.36 5.09 1.47
CA GLN A 114 0.67 5.32 2.73
C GLN A 114 -0.36 4.23 3.01
N PHE A 115 -1.14 3.82 2.01
CA PHE A 115 -2.04 2.69 2.17
C PHE A 115 -1.28 1.42 2.58
N LYS A 116 -0.16 1.07 1.92
CA LYS A 116 0.59 -0.14 2.30
C LYS A 116 1.11 -0.11 3.73
N LYS A 117 1.38 1.08 4.27
CA LYS A 117 1.78 1.28 5.67
C LYS A 117 0.62 1.14 6.63
N LEU A 118 -0.54 1.70 6.31
CA LEU A 118 -1.72 1.74 7.18
C LEU A 118 -2.58 0.45 7.11
N ALA A 119 -2.59 -0.24 5.98
CA ALA A 119 -3.46 -1.41 5.77
C ALA A 119 -3.23 -2.55 6.78
N PRO A 120 -2.00 -2.91 7.18
CA PRO A 120 -1.76 -3.91 8.24
C PRO A 120 -2.29 -3.48 9.62
N LEU A 121 -2.28 -2.17 9.91
CA LEU A 121 -2.67 -1.61 11.20
C LEU A 121 -4.19 -1.61 11.38
N GLU A 122 -4.93 -1.33 10.29
CA GLU A 122 -6.39 -1.42 10.28
C GLU A 122 -6.91 -2.86 10.32
N THR A 123 -6.17 -3.84 9.78
CA THR A 123 -6.65 -5.22 9.68
C THR A 123 -6.75 -5.97 11.01
N GLU A 124 -5.94 -5.63 12.02
CA GLU A 124 -5.88 -6.38 13.29
C GLU A 124 -5.78 -5.50 14.54
N LYS A 125 -5.13 -4.34 14.48
CA LYS A 125 -4.75 -3.59 15.69
C LYS A 125 -5.76 -2.53 16.10
N ILE A 126 -6.21 -1.68 15.17
CA ILE A 126 -7.05 -0.51 15.52
C ILE A 126 -8.42 -0.90 16.09
N PRO A 127 -9.21 -1.82 15.48
CA PRO A 127 -10.49 -2.22 16.08
C PRO A 127 -10.33 -2.92 17.43
N GLY A 128 -9.21 -3.64 17.62
CA GLY A 128 -8.85 -4.27 18.90
C GLY A 128 -8.57 -3.24 19.98
N ILE A 129 -7.65 -2.31 19.70
CA ILE A 129 -7.31 -1.18 20.58
C ILE A 129 -8.57 -0.38 20.93
N LEU A 130 -9.42 -0.05 19.95
CA LEU A 130 -10.67 0.68 20.21
C LEU A 130 -11.65 -0.08 21.09
N LYS A 131 -11.68 -1.42 21.01
CA LYS A 131 -12.49 -2.25 21.90
C LYS A 131 -11.92 -2.25 23.31
N GLU A 132 -10.62 -2.45 23.45
CA GLU A 132 -9.91 -2.42 24.72
C GLU A 132 -10.01 -1.05 25.40
N MET A 133 -9.93 0.06 24.64
CA MET A 133 -10.14 1.42 25.15
C MET A 133 -11.54 1.60 25.72
N LYS A 134 -12.58 1.05 25.06
CA LYS A 134 -13.96 1.12 25.59
C LYS A 134 -14.10 0.34 26.90
N GLU A 135 -13.43 -0.81 27.00
CA GLU A 135 -13.39 -1.62 28.23
C GLU A 135 -12.63 -0.90 29.34
N ALA A 136 -11.48 -0.29 29.03
CA ALA A 136 -10.67 0.50 29.96
C ALA A 136 -11.44 1.72 30.51
N VAL A 137 -12.13 2.48 29.64
CA VAL A 137 -13.01 3.58 30.06
C VAL A 137 -14.13 3.07 30.99
N ALA A 138 -14.76 1.94 30.67
CA ALA A 138 -15.81 1.37 31.51
C ALA A 138 -15.28 0.92 32.89
N ASN A 139 -14.01 0.54 32.97
CA ASN A 139 -13.31 0.16 34.19
C ASN A 139 -12.60 1.33 34.90
N ASN A 140 -12.75 2.56 34.39
CA ASN A 140 -12.13 3.78 34.91
C ASN A 140 -10.58 3.76 34.86
N ASP A 141 -10.01 2.99 33.93
CA ASP A 141 -8.57 2.91 33.66
C ASP A 141 -8.18 3.94 32.59
N LEU A 142 -8.10 5.21 33.00
CA LEU A 142 -7.82 6.32 32.10
C LEU A 142 -6.34 6.41 31.70
N GLU A 143 -5.44 5.84 32.49
CA GLU A 143 -3.99 5.81 32.20
C GLU A 143 -3.71 4.93 30.98
N TRP A 144 -4.32 3.75 30.94
CA TRP A 144 -4.21 2.86 29.77
C TRP A 144 -4.76 3.52 28.50
N VAL A 145 -5.93 4.18 28.61
CA VAL A 145 -6.55 4.91 27.48
C VAL A 145 -5.62 5.98 26.92
N GLN A 146 -4.95 6.73 27.79
CA GLN A 146 -4.06 7.81 27.37
C GLN A 146 -2.82 7.26 26.65
N ASN A 147 -2.22 6.18 27.15
CA ASN A 147 -1.10 5.51 26.48
C ASN A 147 -1.49 4.94 25.10
N SER A 148 -2.71 4.40 24.97
CA SER A 148 -3.21 3.91 23.68
C SER A 148 -3.49 5.02 22.66
N ILE A 149 -3.82 6.24 23.11
CA ILE A 149 -3.96 7.40 22.23
C ILE A 149 -2.59 7.81 21.67
N GLU A 150 -1.57 7.91 22.53
CA GLU A 150 -0.20 8.26 22.12
C GLU A 150 0.37 7.23 21.11
N GLU A 151 0.09 5.94 21.31
CA GLU A 151 0.47 4.90 20.35
C GLU A 151 -0.23 5.08 18.99
N LEU A 152 -1.52 5.39 18.98
CA LEU A 152 -2.27 5.65 17.75
C LEU A 152 -1.76 6.91 17.02
N GLU A 153 -1.42 7.97 17.76
CA GLU A 153 -0.85 9.20 17.20
C GLU A 153 0.49 8.91 16.50
N GLY A 154 1.41 8.19 17.16
CA GLY A 154 2.70 7.82 16.56
C GLY A 154 2.56 6.94 15.30
N ILE A 155 1.55 6.06 15.26
CA ILE A 155 1.21 5.27 14.07
C ILE A 155 0.79 6.16 12.89
N TYR A 156 -0.04 7.17 13.14
CA TYR A 156 -0.53 8.08 12.09
C TYR A 156 0.50 9.11 11.64
N GLU A 157 1.45 9.48 12.50
CA GLU A 157 2.56 10.38 12.17
C GLU A 157 3.70 9.68 11.41
N GLY A 158 3.65 8.34 11.33
CA GLY A 158 4.64 7.54 10.60
C GLY A 158 5.89 7.21 11.42
N GLU A 159 5.84 7.36 12.74
CA GLU A 159 6.92 7.03 13.68
C GLU A 159 6.95 5.55 14.10
N TRP A 160 6.24 4.67 13.38
CA TRP A 160 6.14 3.26 13.73
C TRP A 160 7.47 2.51 13.48
N ASP A 161 8.21 2.27 14.56
CA ASP A 161 9.41 1.44 14.57
C ASP A 161 9.06 0.00 14.96
N ALA A 162 9.05 -0.90 13.97
CA ALA A 162 8.65 -2.30 14.14
C ALA A 162 9.64 -3.11 14.99
N GLU A 163 10.83 -2.57 15.28
CA GLU A 163 11.92 -3.28 15.99
C GLU A 163 11.76 -3.27 17.53
N ASN A 164 10.86 -2.48 18.10
CA ASN A 164 10.76 -2.35 19.56
C ASN A 164 9.91 -3.42 20.27
N TYR A 165 9.36 -4.42 19.55
CA TYR A 165 8.40 -5.38 20.12
C TYR A 165 8.57 -6.85 19.65
N THR A 166 9.81 -7.32 19.43
CA THR A 166 10.14 -8.77 19.45
C THR A 166 10.86 -9.17 20.71
#